data_AF-A0A1Y3BHV9-F1
#
_entry.id   AF-A0A1Y3BHV9-F1
#
_cell.length_a   1.000
_cell.length_b   1.000
_cell.length_c   1.000
_cell.angle_alpha   90.00
_cell.angle_beta   90.00
_cell.angle_gamma   90.00
#
_symmetry.space_group_name_H-M   'P 1'
#
loop_
_entity.id
_entity.type
_entity.pdbx_description
1 polymer ?
#
loop_
_entity_poly.entity_id
_entity_poly.type
_entity_poly.pdbx_seq_one_letter_code
_entity_poly.pdbx_strand_id
1 'polypeptide(L)'
;MDPFHLNRIPEFYRNNNRNTNNTENIICAKLREQARLLFLNRLSKETIQNEELQQLWLLLEKNVHSLSNNNNDGEMNDEQMINYLEFNQIRQQLDVDSKLRKYFTATIFARLLGEHHQSSTIQQQQPGTEKISILTFFRYVMRKIWLQQARISLAFCDSTGNGYLTELDLENYIRQLIPTLSKLNNMDKSYYPFYICVTARKFFFILDPHKHNRIRIIDVLFSGLLDELLELRNVVSNQQQQQQTTKMMAGNHRNIDTDFKWFSSANTIRLYNMYIEYV
;
A
#
# COMPACT_ATOMS: atom_id res chain seq x y z
N MET A 1 18.07 -47.77 -15.72
CA MET A 1 17.57 -46.40 -15.50
C MET A 1 16.26 -46.31 -16.26
N ASP A 2 15.14 -46.51 -15.56
CA ASP A 2 13.82 -46.63 -16.20
C ASP A 2 13.35 -45.28 -16.78
N PRO A 3 12.92 -45.23 -18.06
CA PRO A 3 12.53 -43.98 -18.74
C PRO A 3 11.09 -43.52 -18.42
N PHE A 4 10.43 -44.09 -17.40
CA PHE A 4 8.99 -43.93 -17.18
C PHE A 4 8.62 -43.10 -15.94
N HIS A 5 8.98 -41.80 -15.91
CA HIS A 5 8.45 -40.90 -14.87
C HIS A 5 8.01 -39.50 -15.34
N LEU A 6 8.19 -39.12 -16.61
CA LEU A 6 7.76 -37.81 -17.11
C LEU A 6 6.25 -37.72 -17.43
N ASN A 7 5.56 -38.86 -17.67
CA ASN A 7 4.15 -38.86 -18.07
C ASN A 7 3.15 -38.81 -16.90
N ARG A 8 3.61 -38.85 -15.65
CA ARG A 8 2.73 -38.69 -14.45
C ARG A 8 2.69 -37.28 -13.90
N ILE A 9 3.56 -36.39 -14.39
CA ILE A 9 3.60 -35.00 -13.98
C ILE A 9 2.79 -34.21 -15.01
N PRO A 10 1.64 -33.62 -14.64
CA PRO A 10 0.89 -32.74 -15.54
C PRO A 10 1.78 -31.59 -16.01
N GLU A 11 1.64 -31.18 -17.27
CA GLU A 11 2.33 -29.99 -17.78
C GLU A 11 1.79 -28.76 -17.04
N PHE A 12 2.55 -28.28 -16.06
CA PHE A 12 2.16 -27.17 -15.17
C PHE A 12 2.55 -25.79 -15.73
N TYR A 13 3.43 -25.77 -16.73
CA TYR A 13 3.89 -24.55 -17.39
C TYR A 13 3.90 -24.77 -18.90
N ARG A 14 3.10 -23.98 -19.61
CA ARG A 14 3.10 -23.90 -21.07
C ARG A 14 3.62 -22.54 -21.46
N ASN A 15 4.79 -22.49 -22.10
CA ASN A 15 5.32 -21.24 -22.64
C ASN A 15 4.34 -20.71 -23.71
N ASN A 16 3.82 -19.51 -23.52
CA ASN A 16 2.90 -18.84 -24.44
C ASN A 16 3.49 -18.66 -25.85
N ASN A 17 4.81 -18.74 -26.02
CA ASN A 17 5.50 -18.62 -27.31
C ASN A 17 5.51 -19.91 -28.15
N ARG A 18 4.86 -21.00 -27.74
CA ARG A 18 4.78 -22.20 -28.58
C ARG A 18 3.79 -21.97 -29.73
N ASN A 19 4.33 -21.94 -30.95
CA ASN A 19 3.62 -21.90 -32.24
C ASN A 19 2.57 -23.02 -32.33
N THR A 20 1.35 -22.70 -31.91
CA THR A 20 0.11 -23.39 -32.29
C THR A 20 -0.68 -22.43 -33.19
N ASN A 21 -1.53 -22.97 -34.05
CA ASN A 21 -2.23 -22.23 -35.11
C ASN A 21 -2.71 -20.84 -34.66
N ASN A 22 -2.39 -19.82 -35.47
CA ASN A 22 -2.45 -18.40 -35.09
C ASN A 22 -3.83 -17.97 -34.53
N THR A 23 -4.91 -18.55 -35.03
CA THR A 23 -6.29 -18.28 -34.60
C THR A 23 -6.65 -18.88 -33.24
N GLU A 24 -6.27 -20.13 -32.96
CA GLU A 24 -6.49 -20.76 -31.64
C GLU A 24 -5.70 -20.04 -30.55
N ASN A 25 -4.48 -19.60 -30.86
CA ASN A 25 -3.67 -18.79 -29.96
C ASN A 25 -4.32 -17.44 -29.62
N ILE A 26 -4.95 -16.77 -30.60
CA ILE A 26 -5.68 -15.52 -30.37
C ILE A 26 -6.90 -15.75 -29.47
N ILE A 27 -7.70 -16.79 -29.73
CA ILE A 27 -8.90 -17.09 -28.92
C ILE A 27 -8.50 -17.45 -27.49
N CYS A 28 -7.49 -18.31 -27.31
CA CYS A 28 -6.98 -18.65 -25.99
C CYS A 28 -6.41 -17.43 -25.25
N ALA A 29 -5.71 -16.52 -25.94
CA ALA A 29 -5.21 -15.28 -25.35
C ALA A 29 -6.37 -14.38 -24.87
N LYS A 30 -7.38 -14.15 -25.72
CA LYS A 30 -8.58 -13.39 -25.35
C LYS A 30 -9.34 -14.03 -24.20
N LEU A 31 -9.49 -15.36 -24.20
CA LEU A 31 -10.15 -16.08 -23.11
C LEU A 31 -9.39 -15.91 -21.79
N ARG A 32 -8.06 -16.03 -21.80
CA ARG A 32 -7.21 -15.79 -20.61
C ARG A 32 -7.35 -14.36 -20.12
N GLU A 33 -7.33 -13.39 -21.03
CA GLU A 33 -7.54 -11.98 -20.70
C GLU A 33 -8.90 -11.75 -20.04
N GLN A 34 -9.99 -12.27 -20.61
CA GLN A 34 -11.33 -12.15 -20.04
C GLN A 34 -11.46 -12.87 -18.70
N ALA A 35 -10.93 -14.08 -18.57
CA ALA A 35 -10.92 -14.83 -17.32
C ALA A 35 -10.16 -14.06 -16.22
N ARG A 36 -9.03 -13.45 -16.57
CA ARG A 36 -8.24 -12.59 -15.68
C ARG A 36 -9.02 -11.36 -15.24
N LEU A 37 -9.68 -10.66 -16.17
CA LEU A 37 -10.51 -9.49 -15.85
C LEU A 37 -11.66 -9.85 -14.91
N LEU A 38 -12.37 -10.96 -15.18
CA LEU A 38 -13.43 -11.46 -14.29
C LEU A 38 -12.89 -11.81 -12.90
N PHE A 39 -11.73 -12.45 -12.83
CA PHE A 39 -11.07 -12.77 -11.57
C PHE A 39 -10.69 -11.51 -10.78
N LEU A 40 -10.07 -10.52 -11.42
CA LEU A 40 -9.71 -9.25 -10.78
C LEU A 40 -10.95 -8.47 -10.33
N ASN A 41 -12.02 -8.45 -11.12
CA ASN A 41 -13.29 -7.84 -10.75
C ASN A 41 -13.91 -8.52 -9.52
N ARG A 42 -13.84 -9.86 -9.44
CA ARG A 42 -14.28 -10.59 -8.25
C ARG A 42 -13.45 -10.19 -7.03
N LEU A 43 -12.13 -10.20 -7.13
CA LEU A 43 -11.25 -9.78 -6.03
C LEU A 43 -11.51 -8.33 -5.58
N SER A 44 -11.74 -7.42 -6.53
CA SER A 44 -12.06 -6.02 -6.24
C SER A 44 -13.35 -5.91 -5.42
N LYS A 45 -14.39 -6.69 -5.74
CA LYS A 45 -15.66 -6.72 -4.98
C LYS A 45 -15.52 -7.37 -3.60
N GLU A 46 -14.66 -8.38 -3.48
CA GLU A 46 -14.35 -9.06 -2.21
C GLU A 46 -13.47 -8.21 -1.28
N THR A 47 -12.92 -7.10 -1.76
CA THR A 47 -12.08 -6.23 -0.94
C THR A 47 -12.93 -5.44 0.07
N ILE A 48 -12.33 -5.13 1.22
CA ILE A 48 -12.95 -4.37 2.30
C ILE A 48 -13.08 -2.91 1.89
N GLN A 49 -14.27 -2.34 2.09
CA GLN A 49 -14.59 -0.95 1.76
C GLN A 49 -14.28 0.02 2.90
N ASN A 50 -14.37 1.32 2.64
CA ASN A 50 -14.08 2.34 3.63
C ASN A 50 -15.10 2.32 4.79
N GLU A 51 -16.38 2.04 4.50
CA GLU A 51 -17.43 1.95 5.52
C GLU A 51 -17.16 0.80 6.50
N GLU A 52 -16.76 -0.37 6.00
CA GLU A 52 -16.38 -1.53 6.83
C GLU A 52 -15.17 -1.22 7.73
N LEU A 53 -14.21 -0.44 7.22
CA LEU A 53 -13.07 0.03 8.00
C LEU A 53 -13.47 1.03 9.10
N GLN A 54 -14.38 1.95 8.81
CA GLN A 54 -14.92 2.86 9.83
C GLN A 54 -15.68 2.10 10.91
N GLN A 55 -16.49 1.11 10.51
CA GLN A 55 -17.17 0.22 11.45
C GLN A 55 -16.20 -0.55 12.34
N LEU A 56 -15.08 -1.05 11.79
CA LEU A 56 -14.03 -1.69 12.57
C LEU A 56 -13.49 -0.74 13.65
N TRP A 57 -13.17 0.50 13.28
CA TRP A 57 -12.65 1.50 14.24
C TRP A 57 -13.63 1.74 15.38
N LEU A 58 -14.90 1.97 15.07
CA LEU A 58 -15.95 2.18 16.07
C LEU A 58 -16.13 0.97 17.01
N LEU A 59 -16.06 -0.26 16.46
CA LEU A 59 -16.14 -1.48 17.26
C LEU A 59 -14.92 -1.64 18.18
N LEU A 60 -13.73 -1.27 17.70
CA LEU A 60 -12.53 -1.27 18.54
C LEU A 60 -12.71 -0.30 19.71
N GLU A 61 -13.03 0.97 19.43
CA GLU A 61 -13.23 2.02 20.45
C GLU A 61 -14.26 1.63 21.52
N LYS A 62 -15.38 1.01 21.11
CA LYS A 62 -16.45 0.59 22.02
C LYS A 62 -16.00 -0.46 23.06
N ASN A 63 -15.02 -1.28 22.71
CA ASN A 63 -14.59 -2.43 23.53
C ASN A 63 -13.22 -2.18 24.21
N VAL A 64 -12.73 -0.93 24.25
CA VAL A 64 -11.46 -0.58 24.91
C VAL A 64 -11.65 -0.27 26.39
N HIS A 65 -10.68 -0.70 27.21
CA HIS A 65 -10.44 -0.11 28.51
C HIS A 65 -9.35 0.97 28.42
N SER A 66 -9.69 2.25 28.63
CA SER A 66 -8.65 3.28 28.82
C SER A 66 -7.87 2.94 30.08
N LEU A 67 -6.55 2.79 29.96
CA LEU A 67 -5.70 2.83 31.14
C LEU A 67 -5.55 4.31 31.50
N SER A 68 -6.38 4.79 32.43
CA SER A 68 -6.15 6.08 33.09
C SER A 68 -4.85 5.95 33.88
N ASN A 69 -3.74 6.32 33.26
CA ASN A 69 -2.51 6.61 33.99
C ASN A 69 -2.70 7.97 34.65
N ASN A 70 -3.08 7.96 35.93
CA ASN A 70 -3.04 9.12 36.81
C ASN A 70 -1.58 9.54 37.11
N ASN A 71 -0.79 9.79 36.07
CA ASN A 71 0.51 10.41 36.19
C ASN A 71 0.34 11.90 35.91
N ASN A 72 0.63 12.72 36.91
CA ASN A 72 0.36 14.15 37.00
C ASN A 72 1.20 15.05 36.05
N ASP A 73 1.51 14.60 34.83
CA ASP A 73 2.23 15.39 33.84
C ASP A 73 1.47 15.41 32.52
N GLY A 74 0.55 16.37 32.38
CA GLY A 74 0.18 17.15 31.17
C GLY A 74 -0.04 16.52 29.79
N GLU A 75 0.25 15.25 29.54
CA GLU A 75 0.13 14.60 28.24
C GLU A 75 -0.84 13.42 28.34
N MET A 76 -2.11 13.69 28.02
CA MET A 76 -3.16 12.69 27.81
C MET A 76 -2.83 11.81 26.60
N ASN A 77 -1.95 10.83 26.77
CA ASN A 77 -1.85 9.69 25.86
C ASN A 77 -2.53 8.49 26.53
N ASP A 78 -3.86 8.53 26.57
CA ASP A 78 -4.70 7.37 26.88
C ASP A 78 -4.54 6.36 25.73
N GLU A 79 -3.46 5.57 25.78
CA GLU A 79 -3.22 4.56 24.76
C GLU A 79 -4.30 3.48 24.91
N GLN A 80 -5.18 3.44 23.92
CA GLN A 80 -6.32 2.54 23.89
C GLN A 80 -5.84 1.11 23.59
N MET A 81 -5.98 0.21 24.56
CA MET A 81 -5.44 -1.14 24.52
C MET A 81 -6.54 -2.20 24.67
N ILE A 82 -6.37 -3.35 24.02
CA ILE A 82 -7.27 -4.51 24.14
C ILE A 82 -6.51 -5.80 24.46
N ASN A 83 -7.08 -6.65 25.30
CA ASN A 83 -6.58 -8.01 25.57
C ASN A 83 -7.13 -9.03 24.56
N TYR A 84 -6.67 -10.28 24.65
CA TYR A 84 -7.10 -11.33 23.71
C TYR A 84 -8.58 -11.74 23.86
N LEU A 85 -9.16 -11.62 25.06
CA LEU A 85 -10.57 -11.93 25.28
C LEU A 85 -11.47 -10.91 24.58
N GLU A 86 -11.18 -9.62 24.75
CA GLU A 86 -11.84 -8.52 24.05
C GLU A 86 -11.67 -8.64 22.54
N PHE A 87 -10.46 -8.96 22.08
CA PHE A 87 -10.18 -9.21 20.66
C PHE A 87 -11.10 -10.30 20.08
N ASN A 88 -11.33 -11.38 20.82
CA ASN A 88 -12.26 -12.43 20.42
C ASN A 88 -13.73 -12.02 20.54
N GLN A 89 -14.10 -11.21 21.54
CA GLN A 89 -15.46 -10.68 21.66
C GLN A 89 -15.81 -9.78 20.48
N ILE A 90 -14.91 -8.88 20.07
CA ILE A 90 -15.09 -8.03 18.90
C ILE A 90 -15.28 -8.89 17.64
N ARG A 91 -14.51 -9.97 17.48
CA ARG A 91 -14.69 -10.93 16.39
C ARG A 91 -16.06 -11.61 16.38
N GLN A 92 -16.66 -11.84 17.55
CA GLN A 92 -17.99 -12.43 17.69
C GLN A 92 -19.12 -11.43 17.42
N GLN A 93 -18.89 -10.14 17.65
CA GLN A 93 -19.84 -9.06 17.33
C GLN A 93 -19.94 -8.79 15.83
N LEU A 94 -18.93 -9.17 15.04
CA LEU A 94 -18.95 -9.06 13.58
C LEU A 94 -19.87 -10.13 12.97
N ASP A 95 -20.57 -9.75 11.89
CA ASP A 95 -21.36 -10.68 11.08
C ASP A 95 -20.54 -11.91 10.66
N VAL A 96 -21.18 -13.08 10.60
CA VAL A 96 -20.50 -14.36 10.31
C VAL A 96 -19.71 -14.29 9.00
N ASP A 97 -20.26 -13.63 7.99
CA ASP A 97 -19.69 -13.46 6.64
C ASP A 97 -18.81 -12.21 6.50
N SER A 98 -18.57 -11.47 7.58
CA SER A 98 -17.73 -10.28 7.54
C SER A 98 -16.29 -10.62 7.12
N LYS A 99 -15.82 -9.94 6.07
CA LYS A 99 -14.46 -10.03 5.55
C LYS A 99 -13.41 -9.67 6.60
N LEU A 100 -13.78 -8.89 7.62
CA LEU A 100 -12.90 -8.45 8.70
C LEU A 100 -12.51 -9.58 9.65
N ARG A 101 -13.35 -10.62 9.79
CA ARG A 101 -13.10 -11.73 10.73
C ARG A 101 -11.80 -12.47 10.47
N LYS A 102 -11.29 -12.46 9.22
CA LYS A 102 -10.00 -13.07 8.85
C LYS A 102 -8.79 -12.39 9.49
N TYR A 103 -8.92 -11.15 9.98
CA TYR A 103 -7.86 -10.44 10.68
C TYR A 103 -7.85 -10.72 12.19
N PHE A 104 -8.94 -11.25 12.73
CA PHE A 104 -9.05 -11.61 14.14
C PHE A 104 -8.59 -13.05 14.39
N THR A 105 -7.26 -13.26 14.34
CA THR A 105 -6.64 -14.57 14.59
C THR A 105 -5.63 -14.48 15.73
N ALA A 106 -5.43 -15.58 16.46
CA ALA A 106 -4.42 -15.67 17.51
C ALA A 106 -3.01 -15.35 16.99
N THR A 107 -2.68 -15.79 15.77
CA THR A 107 -1.39 -15.51 15.13
C THR A 107 -1.17 -14.02 14.88
N ILE A 108 -2.22 -13.27 14.50
CA ILE A 108 -2.11 -11.82 14.30
C ILE A 108 -1.96 -11.13 15.65
N PHE A 109 -2.76 -11.50 16.65
CA PHE A 109 -2.66 -10.94 17.99
C PHE A 109 -1.25 -11.14 18.59
N ALA A 110 -0.73 -12.37 18.57
CA ALA A 110 0.60 -12.69 19.08
C ALA A 110 1.73 -11.96 18.32
N ARG A 111 1.58 -11.77 17.01
CA ARG A 111 2.54 -10.98 16.22
C ARG A 111 2.58 -9.52 16.66
N LEU A 112 1.42 -8.90 16.83
CA LEU A 112 1.33 -7.48 17.22
C LEU A 112 1.76 -7.26 18.67
N LEU A 113 1.61 -8.27 19.52
CA LEU A 113 2.15 -8.26 20.88
C LEU A 113 3.67 -8.19 20.88
N GLY A 114 4.34 -9.00 20.03
CA GLY A 114 5.80 -9.01 19.89
C GLY A 114 6.41 -7.68 19.40
N GLU A 115 5.64 -6.86 18.67
CA GLU A 115 6.07 -5.52 18.24
C GLU A 115 6.07 -4.51 19.41
N HIS A 116 5.14 -4.64 20.37
CA HIS A 116 5.08 -3.78 21.57
C HIS A 116 6.17 -4.12 22.60
N HIS A 117 6.59 -5.38 22.69
CA HIS A 117 7.63 -5.80 23.64
C HIS A 117 9.03 -5.25 23.33
N GLN A 118 9.27 -4.72 22.13
CA GLN A 118 10.56 -4.13 21.76
C GLN A 118 10.70 -2.66 22.17
N SER A 119 9.59 -1.95 22.40
CA SER A 119 9.57 -0.51 22.74
C SER A 119 9.34 -0.23 24.22
N SER A 120 8.83 -1.20 24.98
CA SER A 120 8.55 -1.05 26.41
C SER A 120 9.61 -1.76 27.25
N THR A 121 10.37 -0.96 28.01
CA THR A 121 11.30 -1.43 29.05
C THR A 121 10.62 -2.51 29.89
N ILE A 122 11.33 -3.61 30.09
CA ILE A 122 10.94 -4.80 30.86
C ILE A 122 10.50 -4.36 32.27
N GLN A 123 9.23 -4.00 32.43
CA GLN A 123 8.58 -3.85 33.71
C GLN A 123 7.53 -4.95 33.80
N GLN A 124 7.82 -5.87 34.72
CA GLN A 124 7.04 -7.01 35.20
C GLN A 124 5.55 -6.95 34.80
N GLN A 125 5.22 -7.50 33.64
CA GLN A 125 3.82 -7.75 33.28
C GLN A 125 3.37 -9.05 33.96
N GLN A 126 2.22 -8.96 34.62
CA GLN A 126 1.53 -10.13 35.17
C GLN A 126 1.22 -11.12 34.03
N PRO A 127 1.48 -12.43 34.21
CA PRO A 127 1.10 -13.42 33.20
C PRO A 127 -0.42 -13.39 33.00
N GLY A 128 -0.86 -13.09 31.77
CA GLY A 128 -2.28 -13.02 31.38
C GLY A 128 -2.83 -11.62 31.10
N THR A 129 -2.05 -10.54 31.26
CA THR A 129 -2.46 -9.15 30.91
C THR A 129 -1.83 -8.64 29.62
N GLU A 130 -1.57 -9.53 28.67
CA GLU A 130 -1.02 -9.16 27.36
C GLU A 130 -2.08 -8.38 26.57
N LYS A 131 -1.74 -7.14 26.23
CA LYS A 131 -2.61 -6.22 25.50
C LYS A 131 -1.90 -5.67 24.27
N ILE A 132 -2.67 -5.37 23.23
CA ILE A 132 -2.19 -4.70 22.03
C ILE A 132 -2.91 -3.36 21.85
N SER A 133 -2.22 -2.37 21.29
CA SER A 133 -2.84 -1.10 20.91
C SER A 133 -3.88 -1.32 19.80
N ILE A 134 -5.09 -0.78 19.98
CA ILE A 134 -6.11 -0.85 18.93
C ILE A 134 -5.68 -0.10 17.68
N LEU A 135 -4.88 0.96 17.84
CA LEU A 135 -4.34 1.75 16.74
C LEU A 135 -3.33 0.93 15.95
N THR A 136 -2.47 0.18 16.62
CA THR A 136 -1.52 -0.74 15.98
C THR A 136 -2.25 -1.83 15.20
N PHE A 137 -3.28 -2.45 15.79
CA PHE A 137 -4.11 -3.43 15.08
C PHE A 137 -4.84 -2.82 13.88
N PHE A 138 -5.46 -1.65 14.06
CA PHE A 138 -6.17 -0.96 12.98
C PHE A 138 -5.24 -0.60 11.82
N ARG A 139 -4.05 -0.06 12.11
CA ARG A 139 -2.99 0.23 11.12
C ARG A 139 -2.55 -1.05 10.39
N TYR A 140 -2.40 -2.16 11.10
CA TYR A 140 -2.08 -3.45 10.48
C TYR A 140 -3.16 -3.88 9.47
N VAL A 141 -4.44 -3.82 9.85
CA VAL A 141 -5.56 -4.16 8.96
C VAL A 141 -5.62 -3.23 7.76
N MET A 142 -5.53 -1.91 8.00
CA MET A 142 -5.47 -0.88 6.96
C MET A 142 -4.35 -1.15 5.95
N ARG A 143 -3.13 -1.40 6.43
CA ARG A 143 -1.97 -1.70 5.59
C ARG A 143 -2.19 -2.93 4.72
N LYS A 144 -2.79 -3.99 5.27
CA LYS A 144 -3.11 -5.22 4.52
C LYS A 144 -4.14 -4.97 3.43
N ILE A 145 -5.19 -4.20 3.72
CA ILE A 145 -6.23 -3.84 2.74
C ILE A 145 -5.65 -2.96 1.65
N TRP A 146 -4.86 -1.94 2.01
CA TRP A 146 -4.17 -1.06 1.06
C TRP A 146 -3.29 -1.87 0.10
N LEU A 147 -2.48 -2.80 0.62
CA LEU A 147 -1.61 -3.65 -0.21
C LEU A 147 -2.42 -4.50 -1.20
N GLN A 148 -3.56 -5.02 -0.77
CA GLN A 148 -4.46 -5.80 -1.64
C GLN A 148 -5.08 -4.93 -2.73
N GLN A 149 -5.64 -3.76 -2.37
CA GLN A 149 -6.23 -2.82 -3.32
C GLN A 149 -5.21 -2.33 -4.34
N ALA A 150 -4.04 -1.89 -3.88
CA ALA A 150 -2.96 -1.43 -4.74
C ALA A 150 -2.49 -2.53 -5.69
N ARG A 151 -2.33 -3.77 -5.20
CA ARG A 151 -1.97 -4.92 -6.04
C ARG A 151 -3.02 -5.22 -7.10
N ILE A 152 -4.30 -5.21 -6.74
CA ILE A 152 -5.40 -5.44 -7.69
C ILE A 152 -5.41 -4.32 -8.75
N SER A 153 -5.26 -3.07 -8.34
CA SER A 153 -5.26 -1.91 -9.24
C SER A 153 -4.08 -1.95 -10.22
N LEU A 154 -2.86 -2.25 -9.75
CA LEU A 154 -1.71 -2.46 -10.63
C LEU A 154 -1.89 -3.67 -11.55
N ALA A 155 -2.51 -4.75 -11.06
CA ALA A 155 -2.78 -5.93 -11.87
C ALA A 155 -3.78 -5.65 -13.01
N PHE A 156 -4.71 -4.71 -12.86
CA PHE A 156 -5.54 -4.27 -14.00
C PHE A 156 -4.71 -3.63 -15.12
N CYS A 157 -3.60 -2.98 -14.78
CA CYS A 157 -2.69 -2.37 -15.74
C CYS A 157 -1.67 -3.35 -16.35
N ASP A 158 -1.47 -4.55 -15.77
CA ASP A 158 -0.60 -5.58 -16.35
C ASP A 158 -1.20 -6.15 -17.64
N SER A 159 -0.73 -5.64 -18.77
CA SER A 159 -1.14 -6.06 -20.12
C SER A 159 -0.78 -7.50 -20.43
N THR A 160 0.25 -8.06 -19.79
CA THR A 160 0.73 -9.43 -20.04
C THR A 160 0.11 -10.48 -19.12
N GLY A 161 -0.41 -10.05 -17.97
CA GLY A 161 -0.97 -10.91 -16.92
C GLY A 161 0.07 -11.73 -16.15
N ASN A 162 1.37 -11.42 -16.27
CA ASN A 162 2.46 -12.20 -15.68
C ASN A 162 3.01 -11.62 -14.36
N GLY A 163 2.38 -10.56 -13.83
CA GLY A 163 2.81 -9.88 -12.61
C GLY A 163 3.89 -8.83 -12.81
N TYR A 164 4.09 -8.38 -14.06
CA TYR A 164 5.05 -7.35 -14.44
C TYR A 164 4.35 -6.16 -15.09
N LEU A 165 4.94 -4.99 -14.99
CA LEU A 165 4.50 -3.77 -15.66
C LEU A 165 5.60 -3.30 -16.61
N THR A 166 5.21 -2.98 -17.83
CA THR A 166 6.03 -2.17 -18.75
C THR A 166 5.93 -0.68 -18.40
N GLU A 167 6.77 0.16 -19.01
CA GLU A 167 6.66 1.62 -18.83
C GLU A 167 5.25 2.11 -19.21
N LEU A 168 4.70 1.63 -20.32
CA LEU A 168 3.37 1.99 -20.79
C LEU A 168 2.27 1.57 -19.80
N ASP A 169 2.37 0.37 -19.22
CA ASP A 169 1.41 -0.10 -18.21
C ASP A 169 1.41 0.82 -16.98
N LEU A 170 2.61 1.22 -16.52
CA LEU A 170 2.76 2.10 -15.38
C LEU A 170 2.33 3.55 -15.70
N GLU A 171 2.63 4.06 -16.90
CA GLU A 171 2.13 5.36 -17.35
C GLU A 171 0.59 5.40 -17.36
N ASN A 172 -0.05 4.33 -17.84
CA ASN A 172 -1.50 4.20 -17.83
C ASN A 172 -2.07 4.18 -16.41
N TYR A 173 -1.40 3.48 -15.49
CA TYR A 173 -1.75 3.49 -14.07
C TYR A 173 -1.65 4.90 -13.46
N ILE A 174 -0.52 5.59 -13.65
CA ILE A 174 -0.31 6.95 -13.15
C ILE A 174 -1.34 7.92 -13.75
N ARG A 175 -1.64 7.80 -15.05
CA ARG A 175 -2.65 8.62 -15.71
C ARG A 175 -4.03 8.49 -15.06
N GLN A 176 -4.43 7.28 -14.67
CA GLN A 176 -5.68 7.04 -13.95
C GLN A 176 -5.64 7.58 -12.52
N LEU A 177 -4.47 7.63 -11.89
CA LEU A 177 -4.30 8.19 -10.55
C LEU A 177 -4.38 9.71 -10.50
N ILE A 178 -3.92 10.42 -11.55
CA ILE A 178 -3.80 11.90 -11.57
C ILE A 178 -5.02 12.64 -11.00
N PRO A 179 -6.28 12.33 -11.39
CA PRO A 179 -7.44 13.03 -10.85
C PRO A 179 -7.60 12.92 -9.33
N THR A 180 -6.99 11.90 -8.71
CA THR A 180 -6.98 11.70 -7.25
C THR A 180 -5.82 12.40 -6.54
N LEU A 181 -4.82 12.90 -7.27
CA LEU A 181 -3.62 13.53 -6.73
C LEU A 181 -3.85 15.04 -6.60
N SER A 182 -4.59 15.44 -5.56
CA SER A 182 -5.01 16.81 -5.31
C SER A 182 -3.89 17.85 -5.38
N LYS A 183 -2.66 17.53 -4.96
CA LYS A 183 -1.49 18.43 -5.04
C LYS A 183 -1.04 18.74 -6.47
N LEU A 184 -1.48 17.98 -7.47
CA LEU A 184 -1.19 18.22 -8.88
C LEU A 184 -2.25 19.10 -9.57
N ASN A 185 -3.37 19.41 -8.92
CA ASN A 185 -4.47 20.18 -9.53
C ASN A 185 -4.05 21.58 -10.02
N ASN A 186 -3.01 22.17 -9.42
CA ASN A 186 -2.50 23.49 -9.81
C ASN A 186 -1.52 23.43 -10.99
N MET A 187 -1.13 22.23 -11.45
CA MET A 187 -0.25 22.06 -12.59
C MET A 187 -1.06 22.19 -13.89
N ASP A 188 -0.54 22.93 -14.86
CA ASP A 188 -1.19 23.01 -16.17
C ASP A 188 -1.23 21.62 -16.82
N LYS A 189 -2.40 21.30 -17.40
CA LYS A 189 -2.70 20.01 -18.05
C LYS A 189 -1.76 19.72 -19.21
N SER A 190 -1.20 20.75 -19.83
CA SER A 190 -0.17 20.61 -20.87
C SER A 190 1.07 19.83 -20.38
N TYR A 191 1.39 19.90 -19.09
CA TYR A 191 2.52 19.18 -18.47
C TYR A 191 2.19 17.74 -18.06
N TYR A 192 0.92 17.32 -18.10
CA TYR A 192 0.51 15.99 -17.63
C TYR A 192 1.22 14.85 -18.39
N PRO A 193 1.34 14.87 -19.73
CA PRO A 193 2.06 13.82 -20.45
C PRO A 193 3.52 13.69 -19.99
N PHE A 194 4.20 14.81 -19.78
CA PHE A 194 5.58 14.83 -19.30
C PHE A 194 5.68 14.31 -17.85
N TYR A 195 4.78 14.76 -16.97
CA TYR A 195 4.73 14.28 -15.58
C TYR A 195 4.52 12.77 -15.50
N ILE A 196 3.58 12.22 -16.28
CA ILE A 196 3.30 10.78 -16.33
C ILE A 196 4.56 10.02 -16.75
N CYS A 197 5.18 10.44 -17.85
CA CYS A 197 6.36 9.79 -18.40
C CYS A 197 7.56 9.83 -17.42
N VAL A 198 7.84 11.01 -16.84
CA VAL A 198 8.92 11.17 -15.86
C VAL A 198 8.64 10.36 -14.59
N THR A 199 7.40 10.33 -14.13
CA THR A 199 7.00 9.53 -12.96
C THR A 199 7.23 8.05 -13.21
N ALA A 200 6.77 7.51 -14.34
CA ALA A 200 7.01 6.12 -14.70
C ALA A 200 8.52 5.80 -14.77
N ARG A 201 9.31 6.67 -15.43
CA ARG A 201 10.77 6.49 -15.52
C ARG A 201 11.48 6.50 -14.17
N LYS A 202 10.97 7.23 -13.17
CA LYS A 202 11.52 7.18 -11.80
C LYS A 202 11.36 5.79 -11.18
N PHE A 203 10.23 5.13 -11.38
CA PHE A 203 10.07 3.74 -10.93
C PHE A 203 11.06 2.81 -11.64
N PHE A 204 11.19 2.91 -12.95
CA PHE A 204 12.11 2.07 -13.73
C PHE A 204 13.58 2.31 -13.40
N PHE A 205 13.96 3.56 -13.16
CA PHE A 205 15.31 3.90 -12.72
C PHE A 205 15.72 3.16 -11.44
N ILE A 206 14.78 2.94 -10.52
CA ILE A 206 15.05 2.32 -9.22
C ILE A 206 14.84 0.80 -9.28
N LEU A 207 13.77 0.34 -9.94
CA LEU A 207 13.30 -1.04 -9.88
C LEU A 207 13.75 -1.89 -11.07
N ASP A 208 14.33 -1.30 -12.12
CA ASP A 208 14.90 -2.01 -13.26
C ASP A 208 16.34 -1.58 -13.58
N PRO A 209 17.29 -1.77 -12.64
CA PRO A 209 18.68 -1.34 -12.82
C PRO A 209 19.38 -2.01 -14.01
N HIS A 210 18.88 -3.17 -14.44
CA HIS A 210 19.43 -3.96 -15.55
C HIS A 210 18.69 -3.72 -16.89
N LYS A 211 17.71 -2.81 -16.94
CA LYS A 211 16.99 -2.42 -18.17
C LYS A 211 16.31 -3.59 -18.89
N HIS A 212 15.63 -4.46 -18.13
CA HIS A 212 14.76 -5.48 -18.71
C HIS A 212 13.48 -4.90 -19.35
N ASN A 213 13.24 -3.59 -19.18
CA ASN A 213 12.04 -2.86 -19.61
C ASN A 213 10.75 -3.42 -18.99
N ARG A 214 10.87 -3.99 -17.78
CA ARG A 214 9.74 -4.44 -16.97
C ARG A 214 10.08 -4.45 -15.49
N ILE A 215 9.12 -4.11 -14.65
CA ILE A 215 9.23 -4.15 -13.18
C ILE A 215 8.17 -5.08 -12.59
N ARG A 216 8.48 -5.78 -11.50
CA ARG A 216 7.48 -6.64 -10.84
C ARG A 216 6.50 -5.79 -10.04
N ILE A 217 5.21 -6.12 -10.07
CA ILE A 217 4.19 -5.45 -9.26
C ILE A 217 4.54 -5.51 -7.76
N ILE A 218 5.10 -6.63 -7.31
CA ILE A 218 5.52 -6.78 -5.91
C ILE A 218 6.61 -5.78 -5.53
N ASP A 219 7.58 -5.50 -6.40
CA ASP A 219 8.66 -4.55 -6.13
C ASP A 219 8.10 -3.12 -6.07
N VAL A 220 7.13 -2.81 -6.93
CA VAL A 220 6.41 -1.52 -6.87
C VAL A 220 5.74 -1.34 -5.50
N LEU A 221 5.08 -2.37 -4.97
CA LEU A 221 4.36 -2.31 -3.68
C LEU A 221 5.28 -2.20 -2.45
N PHE A 222 6.48 -2.76 -2.51
CA PHE A 222 7.41 -2.82 -1.37
C PHE A 222 8.54 -1.78 -1.44
N SER A 223 8.68 -1.07 -2.56
CA SER A 223 9.72 -0.04 -2.72
C SER A 223 9.46 1.26 -1.96
N GLY A 224 8.24 1.51 -1.49
CA GLY A 224 7.83 2.79 -0.89
C GLY A 224 7.56 3.91 -1.90
N LEU A 225 7.91 3.72 -3.18
CA LEU A 225 7.71 4.73 -4.24
C LEU A 225 6.23 5.00 -4.50
N LEU A 226 5.41 3.95 -4.45
CA LEU A 226 3.97 4.11 -4.59
C LEU A 226 3.38 4.89 -3.41
N ASP A 227 3.89 4.68 -2.20
CA ASP A 227 3.46 5.43 -1.02
C ASP A 227 3.79 6.92 -1.19
N GLU A 228 5.03 7.26 -1.58
CA GLU A 228 5.47 8.65 -1.83
C GLU A 228 4.64 9.33 -2.93
N LEU A 229 4.32 8.62 -4.02
CA LEU A 229 3.44 9.15 -5.07
C LEU A 229 2.03 9.42 -4.53
N LEU A 230 1.49 8.52 -3.71
CA LEU A 230 0.13 8.64 -3.16
C LEU A 230 0.02 9.69 -2.04
N GLU A 231 1.13 10.12 -1.42
CA GLU A 231 1.14 11.29 -0.52
C GLU A 231 0.67 12.58 -1.18
N LEU A 232 0.67 12.63 -2.52
CA LEU A 232 0.12 13.74 -3.30
C LEU A 232 -1.41 13.83 -3.25
N ARG A 233 -2.09 12.79 -2.74
CA ARG A 233 -3.54 12.81 -2.49
C ARG A 233 -3.92 13.67 -1.29
N ASN A 234 -3.04 13.77 -0.30
CA ASN A 234 -3.34 14.38 1.01
C ASN A 234 -3.36 15.91 0.93
N VAL A 235 -4.52 16.54 1.13
CA VAL A 235 -4.70 18.01 1.18
C VAL A 235 -4.32 18.59 2.56
N VAL A 236 -3.58 17.87 3.41
CA VAL A 236 -3.18 18.45 4.71
C VAL A 236 -2.20 19.59 4.43
N SER A 237 -2.76 20.80 4.36
CA SER A 237 -2.04 22.05 4.42
C SER A 237 -1.08 21.95 5.58
N ASN A 238 0.20 22.21 5.34
CA ASN A 238 1.28 22.22 6.34
C ASN A 238 1.06 23.23 7.50
N GLN A 239 -0.16 23.72 7.73
CA GLN A 239 -0.50 24.70 8.74
C GLN A 239 -0.68 24.10 10.15
N GLN A 240 -0.86 22.79 10.30
CA GLN A 240 -0.98 22.15 11.63
C GLN A 240 0.33 21.51 12.14
N GLN A 241 1.35 21.31 11.29
CA GLN A 241 2.67 20.84 11.76
C GLN A 241 3.61 21.99 12.20
N GLN A 242 3.30 23.26 11.91
CA GLN A 242 4.14 24.40 12.32
C GLN A 242 3.77 25.02 13.68
N GLN A 243 2.63 24.65 14.30
CA GLN A 243 2.22 25.28 15.56
C GLN A 243 2.78 24.59 16.81
N GLN A 244 3.34 23.37 16.72
CA GLN A 244 3.94 22.68 17.88
C GLN A 244 5.47 22.86 18.00
N THR A 245 6.17 23.33 16.96
CA THR A 245 7.64 23.47 16.97
C THR A 245 8.13 24.92 17.09
N THR A 246 7.25 25.91 17.24
CA THR A 246 7.64 27.34 17.27
C THR A 246 7.59 27.97 18.67
N LYS A 247 7.85 27.17 19.70
CA LYS A 247 8.28 27.67 21.02
C LYS A 247 9.25 26.67 21.63
N MET A 248 10.46 26.58 21.09
CA MET A 248 11.73 26.41 21.81
C MET A 248 12.85 26.41 20.76
N MET A 249 13.91 27.18 21.03
CA MET A 249 15.18 27.26 20.28
C MET A 249 15.22 28.20 19.07
N ALA A 250 15.45 29.49 19.38
CA ALA A 250 16.22 30.37 18.51
C ALA A 250 17.65 29.82 18.42
N GLY A 251 18.03 29.30 17.25
CA GLY A 251 19.34 28.68 17.07
C GLY A 251 19.61 28.26 15.63
N ASN A 252 19.83 29.25 14.78
CA ASN A 252 20.61 29.23 13.53
C ASN A 252 21.01 27.84 12.96
N HIS A 253 20.04 27.03 12.58
CA HIS A 253 20.25 25.86 11.72
C HIS A 253 19.79 26.25 10.31
N ARG A 254 20.75 26.21 9.38
CA ARG A 254 20.48 26.31 7.94
C ARG A 254 19.34 25.32 7.60
N ASN A 255 18.25 25.83 7.03
CA ASN A 255 17.20 25.02 6.40
C ASN A 255 17.87 24.08 5.38
N ILE A 256 18.11 22.83 5.76
CA ILE A 256 18.49 21.78 4.82
C ILE A 256 17.18 21.34 4.17
N ASP A 257 16.96 21.85 2.96
CA ASP A 257 15.99 21.47 1.94
C ASP A 257 14.78 20.63 2.40
N THR A 258 13.69 21.32 2.67
CA THR A 258 12.32 20.77 2.61
C THR A 258 11.84 20.48 1.18
N ASP A 259 12.72 20.61 0.17
CA ASP A 259 12.30 20.91 -1.22
C ASP A 259 12.48 19.78 -2.24
N PHE A 260 13.12 18.65 -1.90
CA PHE A 260 13.23 17.52 -2.85
C PHE A 260 12.24 16.39 -2.59
N LYS A 261 10.96 16.63 -2.91
CA LYS A 261 9.94 15.56 -3.01
C LYS A 261 9.94 14.98 -4.41
N TRP A 262 10.28 13.71 -4.57
CA TRP A 262 10.64 13.13 -5.87
C TRP A 262 9.48 13.21 -6.86
N PHE A 263 8.25 12.97 -6.40
CA PHE A 263 7.04 13.00 -7.24
C PHE A 263 6.30 14.35 -7.29
N SER A 264 6.85 15.41 -6.69
CA SER A 264 6.20 16.73 -6.73
C SER A 264 6.10 17.33 -8.13
N SER A 265 5.10 18.19 -8.35
CA SER A 265 4.97 19.00 -9.57
C SER A 265 6.19 19.90 -9.75
N ALA A 266 6.68 20.53 -8.68
CA ALA A 266 7.86 21.40 -8.69
C ALA A 266 9.11 20.68 -9.22
N ASN A 267 9.41 19.47 -8.74
CA ASN A 267 10.55 18.70 -9.24
C ASN A 267 10.39 18.34 -10.73
N THR A 268 9.15 18.05 -11.16
CA THR A 268 8.88 17.73 -12.56
C THR A 268 9.07 18.94 -13.46
N ILE A 269 8.58 20.12 -13.07
CA ILE A 269 8.77 21.38 -13.81
C ILE A 269 10.26 21.73 -13.88
N ARG A 270 11.00 21.55 -12.78
CA ARG A 270 12.45 21.74 -12.76
C ARG A 270 13.16 20.84 -13.78
N LEU A 271 12.78 19.56 -13.84
CA LEU A 271 13.32 18.63 -14.84
C LEU A 271 12.93 19.05 -16.27
N TYR A 272 11.68 19.46 -16.49
CA TYR A 272 11.22 19.93 -17.79
C TYR A 272 12.05 21.12 -18.29
N ASN A 273 12.25 22.14 -17.44
CA ASN A 273 13.05 23.31 -17.79
C ASN A 273 14.50 22.93 -18.12
N MET A 274 15.09 22.00 -17.36
CA MET A 274 16.43 21.47 -17.65
C MET A 274 16.50 20.75 -19.00
N TYR A 275 15.42 20.16 -19.52
CA TYR A 275 15.43 19.57 -20.86
C TYR A 275 15.30 20.63 -21.96
N ILE A 276 14.53 21.70 -21.74
CA ILE A 276 14.33 22.77 -22.71
C ILE A 276 15.56 23.68 -22.82
N GLU A 277 16.28 23.93 -21.72
CA GLU A 277 17.49 24.77 -21.72
C GLU A 277 18.69 24.14 -22.46
N TYR A 278 18.64 22.83 -22.76
CA TYR A 278 19.69 22.09 -23.46
C TYR A 278 19.36 21.76 -24.92
N VAL A 279 18.26 22.32 -25.46
CA VAL A 279 17.86 22.24 -26.88
C VAL A 279 17.99 23.62 -27.50
#